data_AF-A0A9D5VVE6-F1
#
_entry.id   AF-A0A9D5VVE6-F1
#
_cell.length_a   1.000
_cell.length_b   1.000
_cell.length_c   1.000
_cell.angle_alpha   90.00
_cell.angle_beta   90.00
_cell.angle_gamma   90.00
#
_symmetry.space_group_name_H-M   'P 1'
#
loop_
_entity.id
_entity.type
_entity.pdbx_description
1 polymer ?
#
loop_
_entity_poly.entity_id
_entity_poly.type
_entity_poly.pdbx_seq_one_letter_code
_entity_poly.pdbx_strand_id
1 'polypeptide(L)'
;MEKNFLSLLNNLLYSYSTLLFIRSKSTGFVLLLITCLNLNLAVTGILSWAIAIFFAHLISIKKEDKIHIIYTYNALIVGFSIGFLFKITFLSILLTIGTSILTVLISYTLFSLLSKTIRLPVLNSPFFIVSTIIYLASTRYSSLFVDSFYLHE
;
A
#
# COMPACT_ATOMS: atom_id res chain seq x y z
N MET A 1 -10.87 -24.30 0.41
CA MET A 1 -10.33 -23.19 1.22
C MET A 1 -8.87 -22.88 0.87
N GLU A 2 -7.99 -23.89 0.75
CA GLU A 2 -6.56 -23.72 0.40
C GLU A 2 -6.31 -22.94 -0.90
N LYS A 3 -7.09 -23.19 -1.97
CA LYS A 3 -6.91 -22.50 -3.27
C LYS A 3 -7.04 -20.97 -3.16
N ASN A 4 -7.91 -20.47 -2.28
CA ASN A 4 -8.11 -19.03 -2.10
C ASN A 4 -6.96 -18.40 -1.32
N PHE A 5 -6.47 -19.09 -0.28
CA PHE A 5 -5.36 -18.62 0.53
C PHE A 5 -4.05 -18.56 -0.28
N LEU A 6 -3.74 -19.63 -1.02
CA LEU A 6 -2.58 -19.66 -1.92
C LEU A 6 -2.65 -18.56 -2.99
N SER A 7 -3.84 -18.25 -3.50
CA SER A 7 -4.04 -17.15 -4.44
C SER A 7 -3.73 -15.79 -3.81
N LEU A 8 -4.22 -15.54 -2.59
CA LEU A 8 -3.94 -14.30 -1.85
C LEU A 8 -2.46 -14.14 -1.53
N LEU A 9 -1.80 -15.20 -1.04
CA LEU A 9 -0.37 -15.17 -0.74
C LEU A 9 0.46 -14.88 -2.01
N ASN A 10 0.14 -15.56 -3.12
CA ASN A 10 0.80 -15.27 -4.40
C ASN A 10 0.59 -13.81 -4.82
N ASN A 11 -0.61 -13.27 -4.67
CA ASN A 11 -0.91 -11.88 -4.99
C ASN A 11 -0.10 -10.90 -4.12
N LEU A 12 0.03 -11.20 -2.82
CA LEU A 12 0.85 -10.43 -1.90
C LEU A 12 2.32 -10.44 -2.34
N LEU A 13 2.90 -11.61 -2.58
CA LEU A 13 4.28 -11.75 -3.03
C LEU A 13 4.56 -11.03 -4.35
N TYR A 14 3.63 -11.09 -5.31
CA TYR A 14 3.77 -10.32 -6.55
C TYR A 14 3.64 -8.82 -6.31
N SER A 15 2.81 -8.38 -5.36
CA SER A 15 2.70 -6.96 -5.00
C SER A 15 4.04 -6.46 -4.43
N TYR A 16 4.70 -7.24 -3.56
CA TYR A 16 6.05 -6.96 -3.07
C TYR A 16 7.09 -6.93 -4.19
N SER A 17 7.10 -7.92 -5.09
CA SER A 17 8.11 -7.96 -6.16
C SER A 17 7.94 -6.81 -7.16
N THR A 18 6.69 -6.39 -7.39
CA THR A 18 6.34 -5.28 -8.29
C THR A 18 6.86 -3.94 -7.79
N LEU A 19 7.17 -3.79 -6.49
CA LEU A 19 7.86 -2.60 -5.96
C LEU A 19 9.19 -2.33 -6.65
N LEU A 20 9.89 -3.40 -7.05
CA LEU A 20 11.14 -3.33 -7.81
C LEU A 20 10.90 -3.47 -9.32
N PHE A 21 9.64 -3.41 -9.77
CA PHE A 21 9.23 -3.69 -11.15
C PHE A 21 9.62 -5.09 -11.66
N ILE A 22 9.81 -6.06 -10.75
CA ILE A 22 10.16 -7.45 -11.06
C ILE A 22 8.94 -8.35 -10.81
N ARG A 23 8.67 -9.32 -11.67
CA ARG A 23 7.60 -10.31 -11.49
C ARG A 23 8.17 -11.65 -11.02
N SER A 24 8.62 -11.72 -9.77
CA SER A 24 9.24 -12.93 -9.18
C SER A 24 8.76 -13.17 -7.76
N LYS A 25 8.23 -14.38 -7.49
CA LYS A 25 7.79 -14.77 -6.14
C LYS A 25 8.94 -14.77 -5.15
N SER A 26 10.14 -15.20 -5.56
CA SER A 26 11.33 -15.24 -4.72
C SER A 26 11.73 -13.84 -4.26
N THR A 27 11.73 -12.86 -5.17
CA THR A 27 12.00 -11.46 -4.84
C THR A 27 10.95 -10.92 -3.86
N GLY A 28 9.68 -11.20 -4.11
CA GLY A 28 8.60 -10.81 -3.21
C GLY A 28 8.74 -11.39 -1.80
N PHE A 29 9.15 -12.65 -1.70
CA PHE A 29 9.35 -13.34 -0.43
C PHE A 29 10.53 -12.76 0.36
N VAL A 30 11.65 -12.49 -0.31
CA VAL A 30 12.81 -11.82 0.31
C VAL A 30 12.42 -10.43 0.84
N LEU A 31 11.70 -9.65 0.04
CA LEU A 31 11.23 -8.32 0.47
C LEU A 31 10.26 -8.39 1.66
N LEU A 32 9.37 -9.37 1.68
CA LEU A 32 8.48 -9.60 2.82
C LEU A 32 9.30 -9.90 4.09
N LEU A 33 10.31 -10.78 4.01
CA LEU A 33 11.18 -11.09 5.15
C LEU A 33 11.96 -9.87 5.65
N ILE A 34 12.48 -9.05 4.74
CA ILE A 34 13.17 -7.80 5.09
C ILE A 34 12.20 -6.83 5.77
N THR A 35 10.96 -6.74 5.28
CA THR A 35 9.94 -5.86 5.86
C THR A 35 9.57 -6.33 7.28
N CYS A 36 9.56 -7.64 7.54
CA CYS A 36 9.32 -8.20 8.87
C CYS A 36 10.37 -7.81 9.92
N LEU A 37 11.54 -7.27 9.54
CA LEU A 37 12.50 -6.70 10.49
C LEU A 37 11.92 -5.52 11.27
N ASN A 38 10.92 -4.83 10.70
CA ASN A 38 10.14 -3.81 11.38
C ASN A 38 8.66 -4.21 11.36
N LEU A 39 8.20 -4.73 12.50
CA LEU A 39 6.84 -5.25 12.62
C LEU A 39 5.78 -4.17 12.37
N ASN A 40 6.05 -2.91 12.72
CA ASN A 40 5.14 -1.79 12.47
C ASN A 40 4.89 -1.63 10.96
N LEU A 41 5.97 -1.55 10.18
CA LEU A 41 5.91 -1.47 8.72
C LEU A 41 5.22 -2.68 8.08
N ALA A 42 5.58 -3.89 8.51
CA ALA A 42 5.03 -5.11 7.94
C ALA A 42 3.51 -5.20 8.15
N VAL A 43 3.04 -4.90 9.37
CA VAL A 43 1.62 -4.99 9.71
C VAL A 43 0.81 -3.93 8.98
N THR A 44 1.23 -2.65 9.00
CA THR A 44 0.48 -1.59 8.32
C THR A 44 0.47 -1.75 6.81
N GLY A 45 1.58 -2.23 6.22
CA GLY A 45 1.67 -2.55 4.79
C GLY A 45 0.70 -3.65 4.38
N ILE A 46 0.74 -4.80 5.06
CA ILE A 46 -0.15 -5.94 4.77
C ILE A 46 -1.62 -5.55 5.01
N LEU A 47 -1.89 -4.80 6.08
CA LEU A 47 -3.24 -4.30 6.38
C LEU A 47 -3.75 -3.40 5.25
N SER A 48 -2.94 -2.44 4.81
CA SER A 48 -3.30 -1.54 3.72
C SER A 48 -3.58 -2.28 2.41
N TRP A 49 -2.71 -3.23 2.06
CA TRP A 49 -2.89 -4.11 0.90
C TRP A 49 -4.20 -4.91 0.98
N ALA A 50 -4.52 -5.48 2.15
CA ALA A 50 -5.74 -6.26 2.35
C ALA A 50 -7.00 -5.38 2.20
N ILE A 51 -6.99 -4.18 2.79
CA ILE A 51 -8.09 -3.21 2.67
C ILE A 51 -8.28 -2.79 1.22
N ALA A 52 -7.19 -2.55 0.48
CA ALA A 52 -7.26 -2.16 -0.93
C ALA A 52 -7.90 -3.26 -1.80
N ILE A 53 -7.52 -4.53 -1.60
CA ILE A 53 -8.15 -5.66 -2.30
C ILE A 53 -9.62 -5.79 -1.95
N PHE A 54 -9.95 -5.71 -0.66
CA PHE A 54 -11.33 -5.80 -0.19
C PHE A 54 -12.19 -4.69 -0.79
N PHE A 55 -11.71 -3.45 -0.74
CA PHE A 55 -12.41 -2.30 -1.31
C PHE A 55 -12.53 -2.41 -2.84
N ALA A 56 -11.47 -2.82 -3.55
CA ALA A 56 -11.52 -3.03 -4.98
C ALA A 56 -12.54 -4.11 -5.38
N HIS A 57 -12.69 -5.15 -4.57
CA HIS A 57 -13.73 -6.16 -4.76
C HIS A 57 -15.14 -5.58 -4.57
N LEU A 58 -15.32 -4.71 -3.57
CA LEU A 58 -16.60 -4.03 -3.30
C LEU A 58 -17.05 -3.17 -4.51
N ILE A 59 -16.11 -2.48 -5.15
CA ILE A 59 -16.37 -1.67 -6.36
C ILE A 59 -16.27 -2.49 -7.66
N SER A 60 -16.22 -3.82 -7.57
CA SER A 60 -16.24 -4.76 -8.71
C SER A 60 -15.09 -4.59 -9.72
N ILE A 61 -13.90 -4.17 -9.28
CA ILE A 61 -12.70 -4.23 -10.12
C ILE A 61 -12.28 -5.70 -10.30
N LYS A 62 -12.09 -6.13 -11.54
CA LYS A 62 -11.72 -7.52 -11.83
C LYS A 62 -10.24 -7.75 -11.57
N LYS A 63 -9.89 -8.97 -11.17
CA LYS A 63 -8.48 -9.37 -10.96
C LYS A 63 -7.67 -9.38 -12.25
N GLU A 64 -8.33 -9.55 -13.40
CA GLU A 64 -7.68 -9.51 -14.70
C GLU A 64 -7.37 -8.09 -15.18
N ASP A 65 -7.96 -7.06 -14.56
CA ASP A 65 -7.76 -5.68 -14.98
C ASP A 65 -6.31 -5.23 -14.69
N LYS A 66 -5.68 -4.54 -15.63
CA LYS A 66 -4.29 -4.04 -15.47
C LYS A 66 -4.12 -3.17 -14.23
N ILE A 67 -5.17 -2.45 -13.86
CA ILE A 67 -5.21 -1.62 -12.66
C ILE A 67 -5.04 -2.43 -11.36
N HIS A 68 -5.39 -3.72 -11.36
CA HIS A 68 -5.25 -4.59 -10.20
C HIS A 68 -3.83 -4.55 -9.64
N ILE A 69 -2.84 -4.70 -10.51
CA ILE A 69 -1.43 -4.66 -10.11
C ILE A 69 -1.08 -3.26 -9.55
N ILE A 70 -1.60 -2.20 -10.18
CA ILE A 70 -1.27 -0.81 -9.82
C ILE A 70 -1.73 -0.47 -8.41
N TYR A 71 -2.99 -0.71 -8.08
CA TYR A 71 -3.47 -0.33 -6.75
C TYR A 71 -2.93 -1.24 -5.64
N THR A 72 -2.64 -2.52 -5.90
CA THR A 72 -2.18 -3.44 -4.84
C THR A 72 -0.80 -3.08 -4.32
N TYR A 73 0.17 -2.83 -5.21
CA TYR A 73 1.50 -2.44 -4.75
C TYR A 73 1.50 -1.00 -4.23
N ASN A 74 0.74 -0.06 -4.82
CA ASN A 74 0.67 1.32 -4.33
C ASN A 74 0.07 1.38 -2.92
N ALA A 75 -0.99 0.61 -2.64
CA ALA A 75 -1.53 0.51 -1.29
C ALA A 75 -0.50 -0.06 -0.30
N LEU A 76 0.24 -1.11 -0.68
CA LEU A 76 1.28 -1.70 0.15
C LEU A 76 2.31 -0.65 0.64
N ILE A 77 2.85 0.18 -0.26
CA ILE A 77 3.82 1.24 0.08
C ILE A 77 3.19 2.44 0.80
N VAL A 78 1.90 2.71 0.60
CA VAL A 78 1.16 3.68 1.43
C VAL A 78 1.06 3.17 2.87
N GLY A 79 0.76 1.89 3.06
CA GLY A 79 0.80 1.25 4.38
C GLY A 79 2.18 1.32 5.03
N PHE A 80 3.26 1.14 4.26
CA PHE A 80 4.62 1.36 4.76
C PHE A 80 4.86 2.80 5.19
N SER A 81 4.35 3.78 4.46
CA SER A 81 4.49 5.20 4.85
C SER A 81 3.85 5.48 6.21
N ILE A 82 2.69 4.87 6.48
CA ILE A 82 2.01 5.01 7.78
C ILE A 82 2.80 4.32 8.89
N GLY A 83 3.22 3.06 8.67
CA GLY A 83 4.00 2.32 9.67
C GLY A 83 5.39 2.89 9.91
N PHE A 84 5.92 3.68 8.97
CA PHE A 84 7.16 4.44 9.15
C PHE A 84 6.94 5.67 10.03
N LEU A 85 5.86 6.41 9.80
CA LEU A 85 5.61 7.69 10.46
C LEU A 85 4.90 7.55 11.82
N PHE A 86 4.05 6.54 11.99
CA PHE A 86 3.13 6.42 13.11
C PHE A 86 3.21 5.04 13.79
N LYS A 87 3.01 5.00 15.11
CA LYS A 87 2.85 3.73 15.85
C LYS A 87 1.50 3.10 15.51
N ILE A 88 1.42 1.76 15.60
CA ILE A 88 0.12 1.07 15.51
C ILE A 88 -0.73 1.47 16.71
N THR A 89 -1.77 2.23 16.42
CA THR A 89 -2.80 2.69 17.36
C THR A 89 -4.14 2.62 16.66
N PHE A 90 -5.23 2.75 17.41
CA PHE A 90 -6.56 2.80 16.81
C PHE A 90 -6.68 3.89 15.72
N LEU A 91 -6.11 5.06 15.96
CA LEU A 91 -6.13 6.18 15.01
C LEU A 91 -5.29 5.91 13.76
N SER A 92 -4.10 5.31 13.88
CA SER A 92 -3.29 4.99 12.69
C SER A 92 -3.88 3.85 11.86
N ILE A 93 -4.60 2.91 12.48
CA ILE A 93 -5.39 1.90 11.76
C ILE A 93 -6.54 2.57 10.99
N LEU A 94 -7.27 3.50 11.61
CA LEU A 94 -8.34 4.24 10.93
C LEU A 94 -7.78 5.06 9.75
N LEU A 95 -6.64 5.72 9.96
CA LEU A 95 -5.92 6.43 8.89
C LEU A 95 -5.53 5.47 7.77
N THR A 96 -5.00 4.29 8.11
CA THR A 96 -4.63 3.24 7.14
C THR A 96 -5.83 2.82 6.30
N ILE A 97 -7.00 2.63 6.91
CA ILE A 97 -8.23 2.29 6.16
C ILE A 97 -8.58 3.39 5.17
N GLY A 98 -8.65 4.64 5.64
CA GLY A 98 -9.00 5.79 4.80
C GLY A 98 -8.03 6.00 3.64
N THR A 99 -6.73 5.94 3.91
CA THR A 99 -5.69 6.17 2.89
C THR A 99 -5.57 4.99 1.92
N SER A 100 -5.83 3.76 2.35
CA SER A 100 -5.86 2.59 1.45
C SER A 100 -7.00 2.72 0.43
N ILE A 101 -8.19 3.09 0.90
CA ILE A 101 -9.36 3.36 0.04
C ILE A 101 -9.03 4.50 -0.93
N LEU A 102 -8.49 5.61 -0.41
CA LEU A 102 -8.08 6.75 -1.23
C LEU A 102 -7.05 6.35 -2.29
N THR A 103 -6.11 5.46 -1.95
CA THR A 103 -5.08 4.96 -2.89
C THR A 103 -5.72 4.18 -4.04
N VAL A 104 -6.73 3.35 -3.76
CA VAL A 104 -7.47 2.64 -4.83
C VAL A 104 -8.19 3.63 -5.74
N LEU A 105 -8.88 4.63 -5.16
CA LEU A 105 -9.59 5.65 -5.91
C LEU A 105 -8.65 6.48 -6.80
N ILE A 106 -7.53 6.96 -6.25
CA ILE A 106 -6.53 7.73 -6.99
C ILE A 106 -5.89 6.85 -8.08
N SER A 107 -5.57 5.59 -7.78
CA SER A 107 -5.04 4.65 -8.77
C SER A 107 -6.00 4.48 -9.94
N TYR A 108 -7.31 4.41 -9.67
CA TYR A 108 -8.35 4.31 -10.70
C TYR A 108 -8.49 5.57 -11.53
N THR A 109 -8.60 6.72 -10.89
CA THR A 109 -8.71 7.99 -11.58
C THR A 109 -7.49 8.25 -12.46
N LEU A 110 -6.28 8.04 -11.93
CA LEU A 110 -5.05 8.21 -12.71
C LEU A 110 -4.91 7.17 -13.81
N PHE A 111 -5.31 5.92 -13.59
CA PHE A 111 -5.28 4.91 -14.64
C PHE A 111 -6.21 5.28 -15.80
N SER A 112 -7.42 5.76 -15.49
CA SER A 112 -8.36 6.24 -16.50
C SER A 112 -7.79 7.47 -17.24
N LEU A 113 -7.22 8.43 -16.53
CA LEU A 113 -6.73 9.68 -17.14
C LEU A 113 -5.43 9.48 -17.94
N LEU A 114 -4.42 8.84 -17.36
CA LEU A 114 -3.09 8.72 -17.94
C LEU A 114 -3.01 7.54 -18.93
N SER A 115 -3.44 6.35 -18.51
CA SER A 115 -3.25 5.16 -19.33
C SER A 115 -4.23 5.10 -20.51
N LYS A 116 -5.47 5.55 -20.32
CA LYS A 116 -6.49 5.47 -21.38
C LYS A 116 -6.39 6.61 -22.38
N THR A 117 -6.17 7.84 -21.91
CA THR A 117 -6.18 9.03 -22.77
C THR A 117 -4.84 9.26 -23.46
N ILE A 118 -3.73 9.20 -22.70
CA ILE A 118 -2.39 9.59 -23.18
C ILE A 118 -1.38 8.43 -23.22
N ARG A 119 -1.82 7.20 -22.90
CA ARG A 119 -0.99 5.97 -22.89
C ARG A 119 0.22 6.03 -21.96
N LEU A 120 0.15 6.83 -20.89
CA LEU A 120 1.23 6.97 -19.91
C LEU A 120 1.01 6.01 -18.73
N PRO A 121 2.05 5.31 -18.24
CA PRO A 121 1.94 4.46 -17.07
C PRO A 121 1.78 5.28 -15.79
N VAL A 122 0.91 4.82 -14.88
CA VAL A 122 0.61 5.50 -13.61
C VAL A 122 1.77 5.35 -12.59
N LEU A 123 2.50 4.22 -12.62
CA LEU A 123 3.62 3.95 -11.69
C LEU A 123 3.23 4.22 -10.22
N ASN A 124 4.17 4.71 -9.42
CA ASN A 124 4.03 4.99 -7.99
C ASN A 124 3.35 6.34 -7.71
N SER A 125 2.75 7.00 -8.71
CA SER A 125 2.13 8.31 -8.49
C SER A 125 0.95 8.30 -7.49
N PRO A 126 0.09 7.24 -7.41
CA PRO A 126 -0.95 7.18 -6.39
C PRO A 126 -0.36 7.18 -4.98
N PHE A 127 0.66 6.36 -4.76
CA PHE A 127 1.43 6.35 -3.51
C PHE A 127 2.00 7.72 -3.19
N PHE A 128 2.68 8.37 -4.14
CA PHE A 128 3.34 9.64 -3.89
C PHE A 128 2.34 10.71 -3.40
N ILE A 129 1.18 10.80 -4.04
CA ILE A 129 0.12 11.75 -3.66
C ILE A 129 -0.41 11.43 -2.26
N VAL A 130 -0.77 10.18 -2.00
CA VAL A 130 -1.35 9.77 -0.71
C VAL A 130 -0.33 9.90 0.42
N SER A 131 0.91 9.47 0.21
CA SER A 131 1.98 9.59 1.20
C SER A 131 2.37 11.04 1.48
N THR A 132 2.28 11.94 0.50
CA THR A 132 2.46 13.38 0.74
C THR A 132 1.38 13.93 1.66
N ILE A 133 0.12 13.54 1.44
CA ILE A 133 -0.99 13.92 2.34
C ILE A 133 -0.76 13.40 3.76
N ILE A 134 -0.34 12.13 3.88
CA ILE A 134 -0.04 11.49 5.17
C ILE A 134 1.11 12.21 5.88
N TYR A 135 2.17 12.55 5.15
CA TYR A 135 3.30 13.29 5.69
C TYR A 135 2.91 14.68 6.15
N LEU A 136 2.12 15.43 5.37
CA LEU A 136 1.62 16.74 5.79
C LEU A 136 0.72 16.61 7.02
N ALA A 137 -0.12 15.58 7.10
CA ALA A 137 -0.94 15.30 8.26
C ALA A 137 -0.08 15.02 9.50
N SER A 138 1.02 14.27 9.38
CA SER A 138 1.90 13.97 10.51
C SER A 138 2.47 15.24 11.16
N THR A 139 2.79 16.27 10.37
CA THR A 139 3.30 17.55 10.89
C THR A 139 2.31 18.29 11.81
N ARG A 140 1.00 18.01 11.67
CA ARG A 140 -0.06 18.64 12.47
C ARG A 140 -0.61 17.75 13.57
N TYR A 141 -0.51 16.43 13.42
CA TYR A 141 -1.04 15.44 14.37
C TYR A 141 0.10 14.70 15.09
N SER A 142 0.90 15.46 15.85
CA SER A 142 2.10 14.95 16.52
C SER A 142 1.84 13.88 17.58
N SER A 143 0.61 13.74 18.06
CA SER A 143 0.20 12.70 19.01
C SER A 143 0.25 11.27 18.45
N LEU A 144 0.52 11.11 17.15
CA LEU A 144 0.56 9.81 16.47
C LEU A 144 1.99 9.26 16.24
N PHE A 145 3.03 10.03 16.57
CA PHE A 145 4.42 9.72 16.18
C PHE A 145 5.02 8.47 16.85
N VAL A 146 6.01 7.90 16.16
CA VAL A 146 6.92 6.89 16.71
C VAL A 146 8.04 7.58 17.48
N ASP A 147 7.89 7.73 18.80
CA ASP A 147 8.91 8.37 19.67
C ASP A 147 10.27 7.65 19.75
N SER A 148 10.49 6.54 19.03
CA SER A 148 11.70 5.72 19.17
C SER A 148 12.82 6.02 18.19
N PHE A 149 12.61 6.89 17.19
CA PHE A 149 13.61 7.16 16.13
C PHE A 149 14.15 8.59 16.09
N TYR A 150 13.63 9.49 16.93
CA TYR A 150 14.18 10.83 17.07
C TYR A 150 14.84 10.92 18.44
N LEU A 151 16.18 10.99 18.45
CA LEU A 151 16.91 11.56 19.58
C LEU A 151 16.40 13.00 19.72
N HIS A 152 15.64 13.26 20.78
CA HIS A 152 15.39 14.63 21.22
C HIS A 152 16.72 15.15 21.77
N GLU A 153 17.49 15.85 20.93
CA GLU A 153 18.50 16.80 21.39
C GLU A 153 17.84 18.14 21.73
#